data_AF-A0A4Q5SUS0-F1
#
_entry.id   AF-A0A4Q5SUS0-F1
#
_cell.length_a   1.000
_cell.length_b   1.000
_cell.length_c   1.000
_cell.angle_alpha   90.00
_cell.angle_beta   90.00
_cell.angle_gamma   90.00
#
_symmetry.space_group_name_H-M   'P 1'
#
loop_
_entity.id
_entity.type
_entity.pdbx_description
1 polymer ?
#
loop_
_entity_poly.entity_id
_entity_poly.type
_entity_poly.pdbx_seq_one_letter_code
_entity_poly.pdbx_strand_id
1 'polypeptide(L)'
;MNNLRTYPRLARYCLYLAAVLLLLNFLPVELDYFHLHPMPGEKFDKSLAARTRSMDELLQVGDQRTAAAGLQKGSIGYALEWQRLVSERFTQGYSCYRLSQNWMASLAGIVRPDLAAIVTPNDLLKFPKAACSQQSIVLMEALRKRGYDIRTVLFTSHFALEARAEGRWVLLDPQMEPPLTIANAADVLTIAAPDYCHNVYHGVLTTWRFENNLRRPIQFGAVNAPVAPNLRRLHQATRIGSRIAFLLPLGLGLMLIRRSRKRRNAGVGGQQPVPIAAEPVE
;
A
#
# COMPACT_ATOMS: atom_id res chain seq x y z
N MET A 1 9.27 10.35 -51.54
CA MET A 1 8.00 9.66 -51.18
C MET A 1 8.19 8.50 -50.18
N ASN A 2 8.89 8.69 -49.04
CA ASN A 2 9.22 7.58 -48.11
C ASN A 2 8.30 7.42 -46.88
N ASN A 3 7.27 8.25 -46.71
CA ASN A 3 6.43 8.26 -45.49
C ASN A 3 5.32 7.21 -45.43
N LEU A 4 5.11 6.38 -46.45
CA LEU A 4 4.03 5.39 -46.46
C LEU A 4 4.35 4.09 -45.71
N ARG A 5 5.64 3.78 -45.48
CA ARG A 5 6.07 2.53 -44.79
C ARG A 5 6.13 2.66 -43.26
N THR A 6 6.04 3.85 -42.69
CA THR A 6 6.26 4.09 -41.24
C THR A 6 5.04 3.80 -40.36
N TYR A 7 3.83 4.14 -40.82
CA TYR A 7 2.58 3.92 -40.07
C TYR A 7 2.33 2.48 -39.58
N PRO A 8 2.49 1.42 -40.39
CA PRO A 8 2.21 0.04 -39.93
C PRO A 8 3.24 -0.46 -38.92
N ARG A 9 4.46 0.10 -38.89
CA ARG A 9 5.46 -0.22 -37.85
C ARG A 9 5.07 0.46 -36.54
N LEU A 10 4.78 1.76 -36.58
CA LEU A 10 4.38 2.52 -35.40
C LEU A 10 3.10 1.96 -34.76
N ALA A 11 2.09 1.63 -35.57
CA ALA A 11 0.87 1.00 -35.07
C ALA A 11 1.14 -0.31 -34.31
N ARG A 12 2.04 -1.16 -34.83
CA ARG A 12 2.44 -2.41 -34.16
C ARG A 12 3.12 -2.14 -32.83
N TYR A 13 4.04 -1.18 -32.75
CA TYR A 13 4.67 -0.79 -31.47
C TYR A 13 3.64 -0.29 -30.45
N CYS A 14 2.68 0.52 -30.87
CA CYS A 14 1.59 0.96 -30.01
C CYS A 14 0.75 -0.22 -29.49
N LEU A 15 0.41 -1.19 -30.34
CA LEU A 15 -0.33 -2.39 -29.92
C LEU A 15 0.49 -3.26 -28.97
N TYR A 16 1.79 -3.44 -29.20
CA TYR A 16 2.68 -4.16 -28.29
C TYR A 16 2.78 -3.48 -26.93
N LEU A 17 2.97 -2.16 -26.91
CA LEU A 17 3.00 -1.39 -25.67
C LEU A 17 1.68 -1.51 -24.91
N ALA A 18 0.53 -1.42 -25.60
CA ALA A 18 -0.77 -1.64 -24.98
C ALA A 18 -0.88 -3.04 -24.35
N ALA A 19 -0.44 -4.08 -25.06
CA ALA A 19 -0.44 -5.44 -24.53
C ALA A 19 0.46 -5.57 -23.29
N VAL A 20 1.67 -5.01 -23.31
CA VAL A 20 2.58 -5.01 -22.15
C VAL A 20 1.96 -4.31 -20.95
N LEU A 21 1.43 -3.09 -21.12
CA LEU A 21 0.80 -2.33 -20.03
C LEU A 21 -0.43 -3.04 -19.47
N LEU A 22 -1.20 -3.72 -20.32
CA LEU A 22 -2.32 -4.55 -19.90
C LEU A 22 -1.83 -5.75 -19.08
N LEU A 23 -0.80 -6.47 -19.55
CA LEU A 23 -0.24 -7.63 -18.87
C LEU A 23 0.29 -7.31 -17.47
N LEU A 24 0.86 -6.12 -17.26
CA LEU A 24 1.31 -5.68 -15.92
C LEU A 24 0.19 -5.72 -14.87
N ASN A 25 -1.08 -5.52 -15.26
CA ASN A 25 -2.24 -5.60 -14.36
C ASN A 25 -2.55 -7.02 -13.86
N PHE A 26 -1.93 -8.05 -14.44
CA PHE A 26 -2.17 -9.44 -14.09
C PHE A 26 -0.97 -10.12 -13.42
N LEU A 27 0.20 -9.49 -13.38
CA LEU A 27 1.40 -10.07 -12.78
C LEU A 27 1.37 -9.96 -11.25
N PRO A 28 1.27 -11.08 -10.49
CA PRO A 28 1.21 -11.04 -9.02
C PRO A 28 2.59 -10.84 -8.38
N VAL A 29 3.51 -10.15 -9.06
CA VAL A 29 4.89 -9.92 -8.61
C VAL A 29 4.91 -8.76 -7.63
N GLU A 30 5.48 -8.99 -6.45
CA GLU A 30 5.83 -7.97 -5.47
C GLU A 30 7.33 -7.68 -5.57
N LEU A 31 7.71 -6.41 -5.72
CA LEU A 31 9.11 -6.00 -5.72
C LEU A 31 9.54 -5.72 -4.27
N ASP A 32 10.56 -6.43 -3.81
CA ASP A 32 11.11 -6.24 -2.46
C ASP A 32 12.21 -5.16 -2.49
N TYR A 33 11.86 -3.98 -1.98
CA TYR A 33 12.77 -2.83 -1.88
C TYR A 33 13.47 -2.69 -0.53
N PHE A 34 12.98 -3.39 0.49
CA PHE A 34 13.36 -3.12 1.88
C PHE A 34 14.17 -4.26 2.50
N HIS A 35 14.14 -5.46 1.93
CA HIS A 35 14.92 -6.62 2.38
C HIS A 35 14.76 -6.93 3.87
N LEU A 36 13.54 -6.70 4.39
CA LEU A 36 13.20 -6.96 5.78
C LEU A 36 12.64 -8.37 5.91
N HIS A 37 13.28 -9.17 6.76
CA HIS A 37 12.88 -10.53 7.08
C HIS A 37 12.09 -10.58 8.39
N PRO A 38 11.15 -11.54 8.53
CA PRO A 38 10.51 -11.81 9.80
C PRO A 38 11.54 -12.13 10.89
N MET A 39 11.31 -11.64 12.10
CA MET A 39 12.14 -11.95 13.26
C MET A 39 11.63 -13.22 13.97
N PRO A 40 12.52 -14.05 14.53
CA PRO A 40 12.12 -15.15 15.40
C PRO A 40 11.32 -14.64 16.62
N GLY A 41 10.25 -15.35 16.98
CA GLY A 41 9.44 -15.04 18.17
C GLY A 41 8.26 -14.08 17.96
N GLU A 42 7.95 -13.70 16.71
CA GLU A 42 6.75 -12.93 16.39
C GLU A 42 5.45 -13.67 16.75
N LYS A 43 4.42 -12.93 17.18
CA LYS A 43 3.10 -13.49 17.54
C LYS A 43 2.20 -13.82 16.33
N PHE A 44 2.75 -13.86 15.13
CA PHE A 44 2.00 -13.98 13.89
C PHE A 44 1.12 -15.25 13.83
N ASP A 45 -0.18 -15.06 13.64
CA ASP A 45 -1.17 -16.10 13.41
C ASP A 45 -1.56 -16.14 11.92
N LYS A 46 -1.07 -17.17 11.22
CA LYS A 46 -1.36 -17.40 9.80
C LYS A 46 -2.85 -17.54 9.51
N SER A 47 -3.62 -18.14 10.42
CA SER A 47 -5.07 -18.33 10.26
C SER A 47 -5.81 -16.99 10.37
N LEU A 48 -5.39 -16.13 11.30
CA LEU A 48 -5.90 -14.77 11.44
C LEU A 48 -5.61 -13.96 10.18
N ALA A 49 -4.39 -14.03 9.65
CA ALA A 49 -4.02 -13.32 8.43
C ALA A 49 -4.82 -13.75 7.20
N ALA A 50 -5.15 -15.04 7.10
CA ALA A 50 -5.95 -15.59 6.00
C ALA A 50 -7.41 -15.11 6.02
N ARG A 51 -8.00 -14.94 7.22
CA ARG A 51 -9.41 -14.55 7.40
C ARG A 51 -9.67 -13.05 7.54
N THR A 52 -8.64 -12.23 7.73
CA THR A 52 -8.76 -10.76 7.90
C THR A 52 -8.02 -10.03 6.78
N ARG A 53 -8.61 -10.07 5.59
CA ARG A 53 -8.04 -9.52 4.35
C ARG A 53 -8.60 -8.14 3.99
N SER A 54 -9.50 -7.63 4.82
CA SER A 54 -10.10 -6.31 4.76
C SER A 54 -10.27 -5.75 6.16
N MET A 55 -10.44 -4.43 6.26
CA MET A 55 -10.74 -3.78 7.53
C MET A 55 -11.99 -4.40 8.13
N ASP A 56 -13.08 -4.55 7.39
CA ASP A 56 -14.35 -5.01 7.95
C ASP A 56 -14.26 -6.42 8.56
N GLU A 57 -13.51 -7.34 7.95
CA GLU A 57 -13.21 -8.66 8.54
C GLU A 57 -12.36 -8.55 9.81
N LEU A 58 -11.33 -7.68 9.81
CA LEU A 58 -10.53 -7.41 11.01
C LEU A 58 -11.38 -6.79 12.13
N LEU A 59 -12.28 -5.86 11.78
CA LEU A 59 -13.21 -5.21 12.69
C LEU A 59 -14.10 -6.27 13.36
N GLN A 60 -14.69 -7.15 12.56
CA GLN A 60 -15.54 -8.23 13.04
C GLN A 60 -14.82 -9.15 14.01
N VAL A 61 -13.60 -9.61 13.68
CA VAL A 61 -12.81 -10.48 14.56
C VAL A 61 -12.45 -9.77 15.88
N GLY A 62 -12.03 -8.51 15.83
CA GLY A 62 -11.68 -7.80 17.06
C GLY A 62 -12.89 -7.44 17.93
N ASP A 63 -14.04 -7.14 17.33
CA ASP A 63 -15.28 -6.93 18.09
C ASP A 63 -15.72 -8.22 18.78
N GLN A 64 -15.59 -9.38 18.12
CA GLN A 64 -15.85 -10.69 18.75
C GLN A 64 -14.91 -10.95 19.94
N ARG A 65 -13.60 -10.71 19.77
CA ARG A 65 -12.61 -10.93 20.84
C ARG A 65 -12.83 -10.01 22.04
N THR A 66 -13.06 -8.72 21.79
CA THR A 66 -13.30 -7.75 22.86
C THR A 66 -14.61 -8.02 23.60
N ALA A 67 -15.67 -8.41 22.89
CA ALA A 67 -16.94 -8.81 23.51
C ALA A 67 -16.77 -10.08 24.36
N ALA A 68 -16.07 -11.11 23.86
CA ALA A 68 -15.81 -12.33 24.60
C ALA A 68 -14.97 -12.11 25.88
N ALA A 69 -14.08 -11.11 25.85
CA ALA A 69 -13.27 -10.70 27.00
C ALA A 69 -13.99 -9.70 27.94
N GLY A 70 -15.22 -9.29 27.64
CA GLY A 70 -15.96 -8.31 28.45
C GLY A 70 -15.33 -6.91 28.46
N LEU A 71 -14.53 -6.57 27.44
CA LEU A 71 -13.80 -5.31 27.39
C LEU A 71 -14.71 -4.18 26.90
N GLN A 72 -14.77 -3.11 27.67
CA GLN A 72 -15.58 -1.95 27.32
C GLN A 72 -14.86 -1.04 26.33
N LYS A 73 -15.58 -0.61 25.28
CA LYS A 73 -15.09 0.39 24.33
C LYS A 73 -14.70 1.68 25.07
N GLY A 74 -13.53 2.22 24.75
CA GLY A 74 -12.96 3.38 25.43
C GLY A 74 -12.03 3.03 26.62
N SER A 75 -12.06 1.77 27.09
CA SER A 75 -11.12 1.29 28.11
C SER A 75 -9.71 1.08 27.55
N ILE A 76 -8.74 1.02 28.46
CA ILE A 76 -7.35 0.67 28.13
C ILE A 76 -7.27 -0.79 27.67
N GLY A 77 -7.94 -1.71 28.38
CA GLY A 77 -7.96 -3.12 28.02
C GLY A 77 -8.48 -3.36 26.60
N TYR A 78 -9.50 -2.61 26.17
CA TYR A 78 -9.99 -2.65 24.81
C TYR A 78 -8.94 -2.20 23.77
N ALA A 79 -8.22 -1.11 24.03
CA ALA A 79 -7.16 -0.62 23.15
C ALA A 79 -5.97 -1.61 23.06
N LEU A 80 -5.61 -2.23 24.18
CA LEU A 80 -4.55 -3.25 24.25
C LEU A 80 -4.93 -4.53 23.49
N GLU A 81 -6.20 -4.95 23.54
CA GLU A 81 -6.68 -6.11 22.77
C GLU A 81 -6.61 -5.84 21.25
N TRP A 82 -6.89 -4.62 20.81
CA TRP A 82 -6.69 -4.23 19.41
C TRP A 82 -5.21 -4.22 19.01
N GLN A 83 -4.31 -3.76 19.88
CA GLN A 83 -2.88 -3.88 19.63
C GLN A 83 -2.49 -5.34 19.46
N ARG A 84 -2.89 -6.21 20.38
CA ARG A 84 -2.59 -7.65 20.34
C ARG A 84 -3.11 -8.28 19.03
N LEU A 85 -4.33 -7.96 18.63
CA LEU A 85 -4.90 -8.45 17.37
C LEU A 85 -4.07 -8.03 16.15
N VAL A 86 -3.58 -6.79 16.11
CA VAL A 86 -2.74 -6.31 14.99
C VAL A 86 -1.33 -6.92 15.04
N SER A 87 -0.74 -7.11 16.22
CA SER A 87 0.53 -7.82 16.40
C SER A 87 0.44 -9.28 15.90
N GLU A 88 -0.63 -9.98 16.27
CA GLU A 88 -0.89 -11.34 15.78
C GLU A 88 -1.20 -11.38 14.29
N ARG A 89 -1.65 -10.26 13.71
CA ARG A 89 -2.05 -10.20 12.30
C ARG A 89 -0.85 -10.12 11.35
N PHE A 90 0.27 -9.52 11.75
CA PHE A 90 1.36 -9.24 10.83
C PHE A 90 2.68 -9.83 11.29
N THR A 91 3.44 -10.42 10.36
CA THR A 91 4.88 -10.58 10.55
C THR A 91 5.59 -9.24 10.36
N GLN A 92 6.79 -9.08 10.91
CA GLN A 92 7.61 -7.94 10.54
C GLN A 92 8.05 -8.06 9.08
N GLY A 93 8.18 -6.92 8.43
CA GLY A 93 8.56 -6.82 7.02
C GLY A 93 7.77 -5.75 6.30
N TYR A 94 8.23 -5.32 5.14
CA TYR A 94 7.59 -4.22 4.42
C TYR A 94 6.62 -4.72 3.35
N SER A 95 5.39 -4.21 3.34
CA SER A 95 4.41 -4.50 2.29
C SER A 95 4.42 -3.45 1.19
N CYS A 96 4.67 -3.88 -0.05
CA CYS A 96 4.63 -3.04 -1.24
C CYS A 96 3.53 -3.50 -2.21
N TYR A 97 3.05 -2.61 -3.07
CA TYR A 97 2.09 -3.02 -4.11
C TYR A 97 2.70 -4.04 -5.06
N ARG A 98 1.91 -5.08 -5.35
CA ARG A 98 2.17 -5.97 -6.49
C ARG A 98 1.91 -5.24 -7.80
N LEU A 99 2.55 -5.67 -8.88
CA LEU A 99 2.28 -5.15 -10.23
C LEU A 99 0.79 -5.25 -10.57
N SER A 100 0.15 -6.38 -10.28
CA SER A 100 -1.28 -6.60 -10.53
C SER A 100 -2.22 -5.69 -9.75
N GLN A 101 -1.76 -5.07 -8.67
CA GLN A 101 -2.58 -4.16 -7.86
C GLN A 101 -2.40 -2.71 -8.29
N ASN A 102 -1.15 -2.30 -8.51
CA ASN A 102 -0.78 -0.93 -8.87
C ASN A 102 0.67 -0.91 -9.40
N TRP A 103 0.89 -1.38 -10.63
CA TRP A 103 2.23 -1.46 -11.21
C TRP A 103 2.92 -0.09 -11.28
N MET A 104 2.18 1.00 -11.45
CA MET A 104 2.78 2.35 -11.45
C MET A 104 3.37 2.70 -10.07
N ALA A 105 2.64 2.46 -8.98
CA ALA A 105 3.19 2.68 -7.63
C ALA A 105 4.31 1.68 -7.29
N SER A 106 4.13 0.42 -7.69
CA SER A 106 5.14 -0.63 -7.51
C SER A 106 6.46 -0.23 -8.15
N LEU A 107 6.47 0.11 -9.44
CA LEU A 107 7.67 0.54 -10.16
C LEU A 107 8.24 1.89 -9.67
N ALA A 108 7.41 2.80 -9.14
CA ALA A 108 7.89 4.04 -8.53
C ALA A 108 8.83 3.77 -7.34
N GLY A 109 8.74 2.58 -6.72
CA GLY A 109 9.67 2.10 -5.70
C GLY A 109 11.13 2.05 -6.15
N ILE A 110 11.39 1.88 -7.46
CA ILE A 110 12.75 1.90 -8.03
C ILE A 110 13.41 3.27 -7.83
N VAL A 111 12.62 4.35 -7.88
CA VAL A 111 13.12 5.71 -7.67
C VAL A 111 13.18 6.03 -6.17
N ARG A 112 12.13 5.64 -5.43
CA ARG A 112 12.07 5.80 -3.98
C ARG A 112 11.19 4.69 -3.38
N PRO A 113 11.73 3.78 -2.56
CA PRO A 113 10.98 2.65 -1.98
C PRO A 113 9.65 3.04 -1.32
N ASP A 114 9.61 4.18 -0.64
CA ASP A 114 8.42 4.69 0.05
C ASP A 114 7.23 4.98 -0.88
N LEU A 115 7.45 5.14 -2.19
CA LEU A 115 6.35 5.34 -3.14
C LEU A 115 5.57 4.04 -3.40
N ALA A 116 6.24 2.88 -3.27
CA ALA A 116 5.63 1.56 -3.40
C ALA A 116 5.03 1.04 -2.10
N ALA A 117 5.46 1.58 -0.96
CA ALA A 117 4.98 1.29 0.39
C ALA A 117 3.47 1.42 0.50
N ILE A 118 2.74 0.38 0.93
CA ILE A 118 1.29 0.50 1.09
C ILE A 118 0.95 1.29 2.37
N VAL A 119 0.05 2.27 2.26
CA VAL A 119 -0.44 3.10 3.39
C VAL A 119 -1.97 3.10 3.55
N THR A 120 -2.67 2.30 2.75
CA THR A 120 -4.11 2.10 2.85
C THR A 120 -4.38 0.82 3.65
N PRO A 121 -5.12 0.89 4.78
CA PRO A 121 -5.36 -0.27 5.64
C PRO A 121 -5.95 -1.50 4.92
N ASN A 122 -6.96 -1.29 4.08
CA ASN A 122 -7.57 -2.36 3.28
C ASN A 122 -6.61 -3.03 2.29
N ASP A 123 -5.59 -2.31 1.82
CA ASP A 123 -4.60 -2.89 0.92
C ASP A 123 -3.49 -3.58 1.72
N LEU A 124 -3.12 -3.07 2.90
CA LEU A 124 -2.18 -3.71 3.82
C LEU A 124 -2.66 -5.08 4.27
N LEU A 125 -3.95 -5.22 4.59
CA LEU A 125 -4.54 -6.48 5.02
C LEU A 125 -4.57 -7.56 3.92
N LYS A 126 -4.17 -7.26 2.69
CA LYS A 126 -3.98 -8.30 1.65
C LYS A 126 -2.65 -9.03 1.79
N PHE A 127 -1.78 -8.59 2.69
CA PHE A 127 -0.43 -9.11 2.91
C PHE A 127 -0.26 -9.62 4.35
N PRO A 128 0.63 -10.62 4.56
CA PRO A 128 0.94 -11.12 5.89
C PRO A 128 1.97 -10.28 6.63
N LYS A 129 2.76 -9.45 5.94
CA LYS A 129 3.84 -8.64 6.51
C LYS A 129 3.45 -7.16 6.63
N ALA A 130 3.94 -6.47 7.65
CA ALA A 130 3.79 -5.01 7.75
C ALA A 130 4.88 -4.39 8.64
N ALA A 131 5.40 -3.25 8.22
CA ALA A 131 6.38 -2.48 8.98
C ALA A 131 5.70 -1.75 10.16
N CYS A 132 6.48 -1.17 11.07
CA CYS A 132 5.97 -0.45 12.24
C CYS A 132 4.90 0.60 11.88
N SER A 133 5.17 1.41 10.85
CA SER A 133 4.23 2.40 10.34
C SER A 133 2.97 1.78 9.74
N GLN A 134 3.10 0.65 9.04
CA GLN A 134 2.00 -0.05 8.38
C GLN A 134 1.08 -0.73 9.39
N GLN A 135 1.64 -1.41 10.39
CA GLN A 135 0.86 -2.00 11.48
C GLN A 135 0.13 -0.92 12.27
N SER A 136 0.83 0.17 12.61
CA SER A 136 0.23 1.32 13.28
C SER A 136 -0.88 1.96 12.47
N ILE A 137 -0.76 2.08 11.14
CA ILE A 137 -1.84 2.56 10.26
C ILE A 137 -3.11 1.72 10.37
N VAL A 138 -2.97 0.38 10.44
CA VAL A 138 -4.13 -0.52 10.60
C VAL A 138 -4.76 -0.36 11.98
N LEU A 139 -3.95 -0.33 13.04
CA LEU A 139 -4.44 -0.14 14.42
C LEU A 139 -5.14 1.22 14.59
N MET A 140 -4.54 2.29 14.05
CA MET A 140 -5.15 3.62 14.01
C MET A 140 -6.51 3.61 13.33
N GLU A 141 -6.65 2.98 12.16
CA GLU A 141 -7.94 2.90 11.48
C GLU A 141 -8.98 2.12 12.30
N ALA A 142 -8.58 1.01 12.90
CA ALA A 142 -9.46 0.20 13.75
C ALA A 142 -9.96 0.96 14.98
N LEU A 143 -9.08 1.67 15.69
CA LEU A 143 -9.45 2.46 16.88
C LEU A 143 -10.23 3.71 16.52
N ARG A 144 -9.89 4.41 15.42
CA ARG A 144 -10.63 5.60 14.94
C ARG A 144 -12.07 5.27 14.60
N LYS A 145 -12.33 4.16 13.90
CA LYS A 145 -13.70 3.67 13.60
C LYS A 145 -14.50 3.35 14.88
N ARG A 146 -13.82 3.26 16.02
CA ARG A 146 -14.38 3.04 17.35
C ARG A 146 -14.31 4.28 18.24
N GLY A 147 -14.13 5.47 17.66
CA GLY A 147 -14.26 6.73 18.39
C GLY A 147 -13.11 7.03 19.36
N TYR A 148 -11.98 6.33 19.24
CA TYR A 148 -10.77 6.73 19.96
C TYR A 148 -10.16 7.96 19.29
N ASP A 149 -9.71 8.91 20.10
CA ASP A 149 -8.75 9.91 19.65
C ASP A 149 -7.38 9.26 19.54
N ILE A 150 -6.74 9.44 18.41
CA ILE A 150 -5.46 8.82 18.10
C ILE A 150 -4.47 9.82 17.55
N ARG A 151 -3.18 9.64 17.82
CA ARG A 151 -2.12 10.44 17.19
C ARG A 151 -0.92 9.56 16.88
N THR A 152 -0.17 9.94 15.85
CA THR A 152 1.08 9.25 15.53
C THR A 152 2.16 9.63 16.52
N VAL A 153 3.02 8.67 16.85
CA VAL A 153 4.24 8.89 17.63
C VAL A 153 5.41 8.46 16.78
N LEU A 154 6.30 9.41 16.48
CA LEU A 154 7.49 9.18 15.68
C LEU A 154 8.72 9.27 16.57
N PHE A 155 9.52 8.21 16.51
CA PHE A 155 10.87 8.17 17.05
C PHE A 155 11.88 8.27 15.89
N THR A 156 13.17 8.34 16.22
CA THR A 156 14.27 8.45 15.25
C THR A 156 14.21 7.40 14.14
N SER A 157 13.88 6.15 14.49
CA SER A 157 13.81 5.05 13.51
C SER A 157 12.56 4.17 13.68
N HIS A 158 11.54 4.65 14.38
CA HIS A 158 10.38 3.84 14.73
C HIS A 158 9.08 4.64 14.68
N PHE A 159 8.00 3.94 14.33
CA PHE A 159 6.66 4.51 14.23
C PHE A 159 5.71 3.72 15.13
N ALA A 160 5.07 4.42 16.05
CA ALA A 160 4.01 3.91 16.90
C ALA A 160 2.81 4.86 16.87
N LEU A 161 1.83 4.64 17.74
CA LEU A 161 0.73 5.56 17.95
C LEU A 161 0.39 5.69 19.44
N GLU A 162 -0.36 6.72 19.76
CA GLU A 162 -1.09 6.79 21.02
C GLU A 162 -2.59 6.81 20.75
N ALA A 163 -3.35 6.21 21.66
CA ALA A 163 -4.80 6.30 21.72
C ALA A 163 -5.23 6.88 23.06
N ARG A 164 -6.28 7.69 23.06
CA ARG A 164 -6.89 8.22 24.28
C ARG A 164 -7.89 7.20 24.82
N ALA A 165 -7.54 6.54 25.92
CA ALA A 165 -8.36 5.57 26.63
C ALA A 165 -8.56 6.05 28.07
N GLU A 166 -9.78 5.96 28.60
CA GLU A 166 -10.10 6.42 29.96
C GLU A 166 -9.60 7.86 30.27
N GLY A 167 -9.69 8.74 29.28
CA GLY A 167 -9.30 10.15 29.42
C GLY A 167 -7.78 10.43 29.34
N ARG A 168 -6.92 9.41 29.21
CA ARG A 168 -5.47 9.57 29.13
C ARG A 168 -4.87 8.96 27.86
N TRP A 169 -3.71 9.44 27.45
CA TRP A 169 -2.96 8.86 26.34
C TRP A 169 -2.28 7.57 26.76
N VAL A 170 -2.33 6.57 25.89
CA VAL A 170 -1.64 5.28 26.02
C VAL A 170 -0.89 4.99 24.74
N LEU A 171 0.42 4.75 24.86
CA LEU A 171 1.26 4.29 23.75
C LEU A 171 0.84 2.88 23.34
N LEU A 172 0.63 2.70 22.04
CA LEU A 172 0.37 1.41 21.43
C LEU A 172 1.41 1.16 20.34
N ASP A 173 2.05 0.01 20.42
CA ASP A 173 3.12 -0.40 19.51
C ASP A 173 2.89 -1.84 19.05
N PRO A 174 2.11 -2.04 17.97
CA PRO A 174 1.77 -3.37 17.50
C PRO A 174 2.97 -4.12 16.92
N GLN A 175 4.06 -3.44 16.53
CA GLN A 175 5.18 -4.08 15.85
C GLN A 175 6.30 -4.52 16.79
N MET A 176 6.62 -3.71 17.80
CA MET A 176 7.61 -4.09 18.81
C MET A 176 6.99 -4.96 19.90
N GLU A 177 5.67 -4.92 20.05
CA GLU A 177 4.90 -5.76 20.97
C GLU A 177 5.37 -5.70 22.44
N PRO A 178 5.58 -4.51 23.03
CA PRO A 178 5.92 -4.41 24.44
C PRO A 178 4.83 -5.11 25.29
N PRO A 179 5.21 -5.80 26.40
CA PRO A 179 4.28 -6.45 27.33
C PRO A 179 3.46 -5.43 28.13
N LEU A 180 2.56 -4.72 27.44
CA LEU A 180 1.65 -3.76 28.01
C LEU A 180 0.49 -4.47 28.71
N THR A 181 0.11 -3.94 29.85
CA THR A 181 -0.99 -4.33 30.72
C THR A 181 -1.74 -3.06 31.12
N ILE A 182 -2.94 -3.20 31.68
CA ILE A 182 -3.69 -2.04 32.19
C ILE A 182 -2.87 -1.26 33.24
N ALA A 183 -2.06 -1.96 34.04
CA ALA A 183 -1.27 -1.39 35.14
C ALA A 183 -0.04 -0.59 34.68
N ASN A 184 0.60 -0.97 33.56
CA ASN A 184 1.82 -0.31 33.06
C ASN A 184 1.62 0.48 31.75
N ALA A 185 0.42 0.44 31.16
CA ALA A 185 0.05 1.26 30.02
C ALA A 185 0.15 2.75 30.40
N ALA A 186 0.93 3.51 29.63
CA ALA A 186 1.16 4.94 29.85
C ALA A 186 1.40 5.67 28.51
N ASP A 187 1.45 6.99 28.55
CA ASP A 187 1.81 7.80 27.38
C ASP A 187 3.31 7.66 27.06
N VAL A 188 3.71 8.09 25.87
CA VAL A 188 5.08 7.95 25.37
C VAL A 188 6.09 8.75 26.19
N LEU A 189 5.73 9.89 26.79
CA LEU A 189 6.68 10.68 27.57
C LEU A 189 6.96 9.99 28.90
N THR A 190 5.93 9.43 29.53
CA THR A 190 6.07 8.57 30.70
C THR A 190 6.88 7.34 30.36
N ILE A 191 6.56 6.65 29.25
CA ILE A 191 7.30 5.48 28.80
C ILE A 191 8.75 5.86 28.54
N ALA A 192 9.06 6.85 27.71
CA ALA A 192 10.42 7.27 27.35
C ALA A 192 11.24 7.90 28.50
N ALA A 193 10.68 8.07 29.69
CA ALA A 193 11.44 8.50 30.86
C ALA A 193 12.50 7.42 31.21
N PRO A 194 13.75 7.80 31.53
CA PRO A 194 14.85 6.85 31.76
C PRO A 194 14.52 5.71 32.75
N ASP A 195 13.81 6.05 33.83
CA ASP A 195 13.51 5.10 34.91
C ASP A 195 12.32 4.17 34.60
N TYR A 196 11.47 4.52 33.63
CA TYR A 196 10.25 3.78 33.27
C TYR A 196 10.42 2.99 31.96
N CYS A 197 11.19 3.52 31.00
CA CYS A 197 11.27 2.93 29.66
C CYS A 197 12.03 1.62 29.60
N HIS A 198 13.04 1.47 30.46
CA HIS A 198 13.80 0.24 30.54
C HIS A 198 12.89 -0.95 30.87
N ASN A 199 11.75 -0.73 31.56
CA ASN A 199 10.87 -1.80 32.02
C ASN A 199 9.85 -2.26 30.97
N VAL A 200 9.30 -1.35 30.15
CA VAL A 200 8.26 -1.70 29.17
C VAL A 200 8.84 -2.33 27.91
N TYR A 201 10.04 -1.91 27.49
CA TYR A 201 10.75 -2.53 26.36
C TYR A 201 11.83 -3.53 26.80
N HIS A 202 11.93 -3.83 28.10
CA HIS A 202 12.87 -4.83 28.62
C HIS A 202 12.64 -6.17 27.93
N GLY A 203 13.71 -6.80 27.44
CA GLY A 203 13.63 -8.10 26.76
C GLY A 203 13.08 -8.06 25.34
N VAL A 204 12.54 -6.92 24.88
CA VAL A 204 12.13 -6.68 23.49
C VAL A 204 13.24 -5.97 22.71
N LEU A 205 13.89 -4.99 23.36
CA LEU A 205 14.99 -4.22 22.78
C LEU A 205 16.23 -4.29 23.67
N THR A 206 17.40 -4.30 23.03
CA THR A 206 18.65 -4.00 23.76
C THR A 206 18.64 -2.54 24.20
N THR A 207 19.26 -2.26 25.35
CA THR A 207 19.42 -0.88 25.86
C THR A 207 20.00 0.04 24.79
N TRP A 208 21.01 -0.44 24.04
CA TRP A 208 21.60 0.33 22.94
C TRP A 208 20.59 0.66 21.83
N ARG A 209 19.78 -0.30 21.38
CA ARG A 209 18.76 -0.02 20.35
C ARG A 209 17.71 0.93 20.90
N PHE A 210 17.31 0.75 22.15
CA PHE A 210 16.37 1.65 22.80
C PHE A 210 16.90 3.10 22.81
N GLU A 211 18.14 3.29 23.27
CA GLU A 211 18.76 4.62 23.38
C GLU A 211 19.01 5.30 22.03
N ASN A 212 19.22 4.56 20.96
CA ASN A 212 19.47 5.14 19.64
C ASN A 212 18.21 5.27 18.77
N ASN A 213 17.23 4.40 18.95
CA ASN A 213 16.06 4.31 18.07
C ASN A 213 14.80 4.92 18.66
N LEU A 214 14.65 4.86 19.99
CA LEU A 214 13.46 5.31 20.72
C LEU A 214 13.74 6.51 21.64
N ARG A 215 15.00 6.87 21.85
CA ARG A 215 15.35 8.12 22.54
C ARG A 215 15.29 9.28 21.54
N ARG A 216 14.84 10.41 22.08
CA ARG A 216 14.56 11.71 21.45
C ARG A 216 15.34 12.02 20.15
N PRO A 217 14.71 12.73 19.18
CA PRO A 217 13.44 13.46 19.31
C PRO A 217 12.20 12.57 19.16
N ILE A 218 11.21 12.81 20.03
CA ILE A 218 9.87 12.22 19.90
C ILE A 218 8.98 13.29 19.26
N GLN A 219 8.32 12.94 18.16
CA GLN A 219 7.41 13.85 17.46
C GLN A 219 5.99 13.30 17.49
N PHE A 220 5.03 14.21 17.65
CA PHE A 220 3.60 13.89 17.68
C PHE A 220 2.93 14.38 16.41
N GLY A 221 2.07 13.54 15.84
CA GLY A 221 1.11 13.99 14.84
C GLY A 221 -0.07 14.72 15.46
N ALA A 222 -0.80 15.47 14.65
CA ALA A 222 -2.08 16.03 15.07
C ALA A 222 -3.09 14.91 15.37
N VAL A 223 -3.96 15.16 16.36
CA VAL A 223 -5.00 14.20 16.77
C VAL A 223 -5.95 13.92 15.61
N ASN A 224 -6.22 12.64 15.37
CA ASN A 224 -7.06 12.11 14.30
C ASN A 224 -6.64 12.52 12.88
N ALA A 225 -5.42 13.02 12.69
CA ALA A 225 -4.93 13.39 11.37
C ALA A 225 -4.87 12.18 10.42
N PRO A 226 -5.14 12.38 9.12
CA PRO A 226 -4.97 11.33 8.13
C PRO A 226 -3.48 10.98 8.00
N VAL A 227 -3.17 9.68 8.01
CA VAL A 227 -1.78 9.21 7.85
C VAL A 227 -1.41 9.23 6.36
N ALA A 228 -0.23 9.80 6.06
CA ALA A 228 0.36 9.85 4.72
C ALA A 228 -0.62 10.28 3.60
N PRO A 229 -1.33 11.42 3.73
CA PRO A 229 -2.42 11.80 2.83
C PRO A 229 -1.94 11.98 1.38
N ASN A 230 -0.74 12.53 1.17
CA ASN A 230 -0.16 12.71 -0.16
C ASN A 230 0.15 11.37 -0.83
N LEU A 231 0.69 10.41 -0.07
CA LEU A 231 1.00 9.08 -0.60
C LEU A 231 -0.28 8.30 -0.92
N ARG A 232 -1.34 8.44 -0.10
CA ARG A 232 -2.67 7.89 -0.41
C ARG A 232 -3.23 8.44 -1.73
N ARG A 233 -3.15 9.76 -1.95
CA ARG A 233 -3.57 10.38 -3.22
C ARG A 233 -2.74 9.87 -4.40
N LEU A 234 -1.42 9.76 -4.23
CA LEU A 234 -0.54 9.18 -5.24
C LEU A 234 -0.97 7.76 -5.58
N HIS A 235 -1.21 6.89 -4.59
CA HIS A 235 -1.66 5.52 -4.81
C HIS A 235 -3.00 5.42 -5.50
N GLN A 236 -3.95 6.29 -5.17
CA GLN A 236 -5.25 6.35 -5.86
C GLN A 236 -5.08 6.73 -7.33
N ALA A 237 -4.29 7.77 -7.61
CA ALA A 237 -4.01 8.21 -8.98
C ALA A 237 -3.29 7.14 -9.80
N THR A 238 -2.24 6.53 -9.24
CA THR A 238 -1.46 5.47 -9.90
C THR A 238 -2.25 4.18 -10.05
N ARG A 239 -3.19 3.88 -9.15
CA ARG A 239 -4.10 2.73 -9.30
C ARG A 239 -5.03 2.91 -10.50
N ILE A 240 -5.63 4.09 -10.65
CA ILE A 240 -6.46 4.42 -11.81
C ILE A 240 -5.60 4.35 -13.07
N GLY A 241 -4.45 5.03 -13.07
CA GLY A 241 -3.49 5.02 -14.18
C GLY A 241 -3.07 3.62 -14.59
N SER A 242 -2.73 2.75 -13.63
CA SER A 242 -2.31 1.37 -13.88
C SER A 242 -3.36 0.58 -14.67
N ARG A 243 -4.64 0.82 -14.38
CA ARG A 243 -5.77 0.13 -15.01
C ARG A 243 -6.11 0.63 -16.40
N ILE A 244 -5.84 1.90 -16.71
CA ILE A 244 -6.29 2.53 -17.97
C ILE A 244 -5.16 2.94 -18.92
N ALA A 245 -3.90 2.94 -18.47
CA ALA A 245 -2.77 3.41 -19.26
C ALA A 245 -2.62 2.69 -20.60
N PHE A 246 -3.02 1.41 -20.69
CA PHE A 246 -2.96 0.63 -21.93
C PHE A 246 -3.90 1.15 -23.03
N LEU A 247 -4.97 1.89 -22.66
CA LEU A 247 -5.94 2.43 -23.61
C LEU A 247 -5.34 3.50 -24.52
N LEU A 248 -4.36 4.28 -24.04
CA LEU A 248 -3.72 5.34 -24.81
C LEU A 248 -2.95 4.78 -26.03
N PRO A 249 -1.97 3.87 -25.88
CA PRO A 249 -1.30 3.29 -27.03
C PRO A 249 -2.23 2.40 -27.85
N LEU A 250 -3.23 1.76 -27.26
CA LEU A 250 -4.25 1.02 -28.02
C LEU A 250 -5.02 1.93 -28.98
N GLY A 251 -5.58 3.03 -28.47
CA GLY A 251 -6.34 4.01 -29.27
C GLY A 251 -5.49 4.63 -30.37
N LEU A 252 -4.24 5.00 -30.06
CA LEU A 252 -3.29 5.52 -31.04
C LEU A 252 -2.98 4.48 -32.13
N GLY A 253 -2.71 3.23 -31.76
CA GLY A 253 -2.46 2.13 -32.70
C GLY A 253 -3.63 1.90 -33.65
N LEU A 254 -4.86 1.85 -33.12
CA LEU A 254 -6.08 1.70 -33.91
C LEU A 254 -6.32 2.90 -34.86
N MET A 255 -6.08 4.13 -34.39
CA MET A 255 -6.17 5.33 -35.23
C MET A 255 -5.17 5.28 -36.40
N LEU A 256 -3.93 4.87 -36.16
CA LEU A 256 -2.90 4.75 -37.20
C LEU A 256 -3.25 3.67 -38.24
N ILE A 257 -3.85 2.54 -37.82
CA ILE A 257 -4.36 1.50 -38.72
C ILE A 257 -5.53 2.02 -39.57
N ARG A 258 -6.47 2.75 -38.98
CA ARG A 258 -7.59 3.34 -39.71
C ARG A 258 -7.09 4.33 -40.78
N ARG A 259 -6.13 5.19 -40.42
CA ARG A 259 -5.52 6.16 -41.36
C ARG A 259 -4.75 5.48 -42.48
N SER A 260 -4.01 4.41 -42.20
CA SER A 260 -3.26 3.67 -43.24
C SER A 260 -4.20 2.97 -44.23
N ARG A 261 -5.30 2.38 -43.75
CA ARG A 261 -6.35 1.79 -44.60
C ARG A 261 -7.02 2.82 -45.49
N LYS A 262 -7.43 3.98 -44.94
CA LYS A 262 -8.05 5.06 -45.73
C LYS A 262 -7.14 5.55 -46.86
N ARG A 263 -5.84 5.72 -46.60
CA ARG A 263 -4.85 6.11 -47.61
C ARG A 263 -4.64 5.04 -48.68
N ARG A 264 -4.58 3.76 -48.30
CA ARG A 264 -4.47 2.65 -49.25
C ARG A 264 -5.68 2.61 -50.18
N ASN A 265 -6.89 2.76 -49.63
CA ASN A 265 -8.11 2.78 -50.42
C ASN A 265 -8.18 4.01 -51.35
N ALA A 266 -7.72 5.19 -50.89
CA ALA A 266 -7.66 6.39 -51.72
C ALA A 266 -6.64 6.30 -52.87
N GLY A 267 -5.51 5.62 -52.66
CA GLY A 267 -4.52 5.38 -53.72
C GLY A 267 -4.96 4.34 -54.76
N VAL A 268 -5.79 3.36 -54.36
CA VAL A 268 -6.35 2.35 -55.27
C VAL A 268 -7.49 2.93 -56.13
N GLY A 269 -8.29 3.86 -55.60
CA GLY A 269 -9.36 4.53 -56.36
C GLY A 269 -8.90 5.64 -57.31
N GLY A 270 -7.60 5.96 -57.34
CA GLY A 270 -7.01 7.00 -58.19
C GLY A 270 -6.37 6.49 -59.49
N GLN A 271 -6.34 5.19 -59.72
CA GLN A 271 -6.02 4.67 -61.05
C GLN A 271 -7.26 4.87 -61.93
N GLN A 272 -7.28 5.96 -62.71
CA GLN A 272 -8.25 6.08 -63.80
C GLN A 272 -8.15 4.82 -64.67
N PRO A 273 -9.29 4.25 -65.11
CA PRO A 273 -9.25 3.14 -66.05
C PRO A 273 -8.39 3.58 -67.23
N VAL A 274 -7.32 2.82 -67.52
CA VAL A 274 -6.53 3.03 -68.73
C VAL A 274 -7.52 2.91 -69.89
N PRO A 275 -7.69 3.94 -70.74
CA PRO A 275 -8.59 3.83 -71.87
C PRO A 275 -8.14 2.63 -72.69
N ILE A 276 -9.03 1.66 -72.84
CA ILE A 276 -8.83 0.52 -73.73
C ILE A 276 -8.68 1.14 -75.12
N ALA A 277 -7.48 1.04 -75.70
CA ALA A 277 -7.26 1.48 -77.06
C ALA A 277 -8.24 0.70 -77.96
N ALA A 278 -9.10 1.43 -78.67
CA ALA A 278 -10.03 0.82 -79.62
C ALA A 278 -9.19 0.09 -80.68
N GLU A 279 -9.44 -1.21 -80.85
CA GLU A 279 -8.85 -1.97 -81.95
C GLU A 279 -9.35 -1.39 -83.29
N PRO A 280 -8.46 -1.23 -84.28
CA PRO A 280 -8.87 -0.80 -85.61
C PRO A 280 -9.79 -1.87 -86.22
N VAL A 281 -10.96 -1.44 -86.67
CA VAL A 281 -11.87 -2.25 -87.48
C VAL A 281 -11.27 -2.36 -88.88
N GLU A 282 -10.87 -3.57 -89.28
CA GLU A 282 -10.55 -3.92 -90.68
C GLU A 282 -11.82 -4.21 -91.49
#